data_AF-R6BN22-F1
#
_entry.id   AF-R6BN22-F1
#
_cell.length_a   1.000
_cell.length_b   1.000
_cell.length_c   1.000
_cell.angle_alpha   90.00
_cell.angle_beta   90.00
_cell.angle_gamma   90.00
#
_symmetry.space_group_name_H-M   'P 1'
#
loop_
_entity.id
_entity.type
_entity.pdbx_description
1 polymer ?
#
loop_
_entity_poly.entity_id
_entity_poly.type
_entity_poly.pdbx_seq_one_letter_code
_entity_poly.pdbx_strand_id
1 'polypeptide(L)'
;MMQALQFYHGSILGGLDRILANAKSHVDGRNVAYFTTDRVYALVCCRSRSENFVTMGPAQNGKQHYFERFPNQLKILYQGREGFLYQPLSVETLKNTKGHTWESMVDVPVVQREHIQDIYAEILREEELGRVMIHRYDEIDPKEQKMHANYMRDHLSDAVYWECRDFLYQHFSSLWD
;
A
#
# COMPACT_ATOMS: atom_id res chain seq x y z
N MET A 1 8.00 -20.36 -22.25
CA MET A 1 8.79 -19.13 -22.00
C MET A 1 8.42 -18.63 -20.63
N MET A 2 9.36 -18.54 -19.68
CA MET A 2 9.12 -17.87 -18.40
C MET A 2 8.94 -16.38 -18.71
N GLN A 3 7.80 -15.80 -18.35
CA GLN A 3 7.66 -14.34 -18.38
C GLN A 3 8.69 -13.76 -17.41
N ALA A 4 9.41 -12.73 -17.85
CA ALA A 4 10.28 -11.96 -16.97
C ALA A 4 9.42 -11.36 -15.83
N LEU A 5 9.88 -11.45 -14.59
CA LEU A 5 9.17 -10.81 -13.47
C LEU A 5 9.11 -9.30 -13.70
N GLN A 6 7.91 -8.75 -13.59
CA GLN A 6 7.70 -7.31 -13.64
C GLN A 6 7.71 -6.73 -12.23
N PHE A 7 8.40 -5.61 -12.05
CA PHE A 7 8.55 -4.93 -10.77
C PHE A 7 7.85 -3.58 -10.80
N TYR A 8 7.28 -3.20 -9.67
CA TYR A 8 6.51 -1.99 -9.48
C TYR A 8 6.92 -1.30 -8.19
N HIS A 9 6.98 0.03 -8.23
CA HIS A 9 6.94 0.91 -7.08
C HIS A 9 5.80 1.90 -7.27
N GLY A 10 4.86 1.93 -6.33
CA GLY A 10 3.75 2.88 -6.35
C GLY A 10 4.10 4.18 -5.63
N SER A 11 3.79 5.31 -6.25
CA SER A 11 4.01 6.64 -5.68
C SER A 11 2.92 7.60 -6.12
N ILE A 12 2.64 8.61 -5.30
CA ILE A 12 1.81 9.77 -5.66
C ILE A 12 2.62 10.86 -6.39
N LEU A 13 3.94 10.72 -6.46
CA LEU A 13 4.83 11.67 -7.10
C LEU A 13 5.12 11.20 -8.54
N GLY A 14 4.75 12.03 -9.51
CA GLY A 14 5.07 11.85 -10.92
C GLY A 14 6.49 12.30 -11.27
N GLY A 15 7.00 11.86 -12.42
CA GLY A 15 8.28 12.35 -12.97
C GLY A 15 9.53 11.92 -12.21
N LEU A 16 9.48 10.86 -11.39
CA LEU A 16 10.66 10.35 -10.71
C LEU A 16 11.59 9.62 -11.70
N ASP A 17 12.88 9.91 -11.61
CA ASP A 17 13.95 9.17 -12.29
C ASP A 17 14.62 8.14 -11.38
N ARG A 18 14.40 8.24 -10.06
CA ARG A 18 14.93 7.34 -9.04
C ARG A 18 13.95 7.13 -7.89
N ILE A 19 13.97 5.93 -7.32
CA ILE A 19 13.37 5.64 -6.02
C ILE A 19 14.47 5.62 -4.97
N LEU A 20 14.34 6.47 -3.95
CA LEU A 20 15.34 6.61 -2.91
C LEU A 20 15.26 5.45 -1.90
N ALA A 21 16.42 4.99 -1.44
CA ALA A 21 16.52 4.08 -0.32
C ALA A 21 16.35 4.85 0.99
N ASN A 22 15.10 5.21 1.32
CA ASN A 22 14.75 6.03 2.48
C ASN A 22 13.59 5.47 3.32
N ALA A 23 13.06 4.29 2.98
CA ALA A 23 12.10 3.56 3.79
C ALA A 23 12.85 2.60 4.74
N LYS A 24 12.26 2.27 5.89
CA LYS A 24 12.85 1.32 6.84
C LYS A 24 12.54 -0.11 6.40
N SER A 25 13.57 -0.95 6.31
CA SER A 25 13.43 -2.37 6.00
C SER A 25 12.61 -3.06 7.09
N HIS A 26 11.60 -3.84 6.69
CA HIS A 26 10.86 -4.72 7.59
C HIS A 26 11.69 -5.93 8.04
N VAL A 27 12.84 -6.20 7.40
CA VAL A 27 13.73 -7.32 7.76
C VAL A 27 14.72 -6.90 8.84
N ASP A 28 15.38 -5.75 8.67
CA ASP A 28 16.51 -5.35 9.53
C ASP A 28 16.56 -3.85 9.92
N GLY A 29 15.56 -3.06 9.52
CA GLY A 29 15.45 -1.64 9.85
C GLY A 29 16.42 -0.71 9.10
N ARG A 30 17.26 -1.21 8.19
CA ARG A 30 18.11 -0.36 7.34
C ARG A 30 17.28 0.40 6.32
N ASN A 31 17.85 1.47 5.77
CA ASN A 31 17.17 2.22 4.72
C ASN A 31 17.19 1.45 3.40
N VAL A 32 16.02 1.33 2.76
CA VAL A 32 15.83 0.58 1.52
C VAL A 32 14.83 1.25 0.59
N ALA A 33 14.97 0.97 -0.71
CA ALA A 33 13.98 1.25 -1.74
C ALA A 33 13.14 -0.01 -1.96
N TYR A 34 11.82 0.14 -1.91
CA TYR A 34 10.87 -0.97 -2.02
C TYR A 34 10.36 -1.16 -3.43
N PHE A 35 10.28 -2.42 -3.87
CA PHE A 35 9.59 -2.84 -5.07
C PHE A 35 8.71 -4.05 -4.78
N THR A 36 7.68 -4.23 -5.60
CA THR A 36 6.82 -5.40 -5.54
C THR A 36 6.62 -6.01 -6.92
N THR A 37 6.38 -7.31 -6.99
CA THR A 37 5.93 -7.96 -8.22
C THR A 37 4.41 -8.05 -8.33
N ASP A 38 3.70 -7.52 -7.32
CA ASP A 38 2.26 -7.41 -7.28
C ASP A 38 1.83 -5.99 -7.64
N ARG A 39 1.25 -5.82 -8.83
CA ARG A 39 0.79 -4.53 -9.32
C ARG A 39 -0.31 -3.92 -8.45
N VAL A 40 -1.24 -4.72 -7.92
CA VAL A 40 -2.33 -4.21 -7.08
C VAL A 40 -1.76 -3.71 -5.75
N TYR A 41 -0.78 -4.42 -5.19
CA TYR A 41 -0.01 -3.93 -4.05
C TYR A 41 0.69 -2.60 -4.32
N ALA A 42 1.23 -2.41 -5.51
CA ALA A 42 1.81 -1.13 -5.89
C ALA A 42 0.76 -0.01 -5.97
N LEU A 43 -0.43 -0.27 -6.52
CA LEU A 43 -1.52 0.73 -6.58
C LEU A 43 -1.92 1.23 -5.19
N VAL A 44 -2.10 0.31 -4.23
CA VAL A 44 -2.44 0.66 -2.84
C VAL A 44 -1.27 1.39 -2.14
N CYS A 45 -0.05 1.25 -2.65
CA CYS A 45 1.12 2.03 -2.23
C CYS A 45 1.18 3.47 -2.75
N CYS A 46 0.36 3.84 -3.75
CA CYS A 46 0.21 5.22 -4.18
C CYS A 46 -0.60 6.03 -3.15
N ARG A 47 0.01 6.36 -2.02
CA ARG A 47 -0.61 7.14 -0.93
C ARG A 47 0.38 8.09 -0.25
N SER A 48 -0.13 9.10 0.45
CA SER A 48 0.67 9.96 1.31
C SER A 48 1.13 9.21 2.57
N ARG A 49 2.29 9.60 3.12
CA ARG A 49 2.71 9.12 4.44
C ARG A 49 1.78 9.59 5.56
N SER A 50 1.14 10.74 5.39
CA SER A 50 0.15 11.28 6.34
C SER A 50 -1.14 10.48 6.40
N GLU A 51 -1.32 9.53 5.49
CA GLU A 51 -2.49 8.66 5.37
C GLU A 51 -2.04 7.19 5.28
N ASN A 52 -0.86 6.90 5.84
CA ASN A 52 -0.16 5.63 5.70
C ASN A 52 -0.79 4.52 6.55
N PHE A 53 -2.04 4.18 6.23
CA PHE A 53 -2.79 3.12 6.88
C PHE A 53 -3.35 2.19 5.81
N VAL A 54 -2.62 1.10 5.56
CA VAL A 54 -2.98 0.10 4.56
C VAL A 54 -3.21 -1.25 5.21
N THR A 55 -4.34 -1.82 4.83
CA THR A 55 -4.95 -3.01 5.43
C THR A 55 -5.09 -4.06 4.36
N MET A 56 -4.00 -4.28 3.63
CA MET A 56 -3.91 -5.25 2.56
C MET A 56 -2.89 -6.33 2.88
N GLY A 57 -3.24 -7.57 2.56
CA GLY A 57 -2.32 -8.69 2.59
C GLY A 57 -2.85 -9.89 1.81
N PRO A 58 -1.96 -10.83 1.45
CA PRO A 58 -2.38 -12.04 0.77
C PRO A 58 -3.19 -12.93 1.72
N ALA A 59 -4.34 -13.42 1.25
CA ALA A 59 -5.05 -14.51 1.90
C ALA A 59 -4.31 -15.85 1.71
N GLN A 60 -4.80 -16.92 2.32
CA GLN A 60 -4.20 -18.27 2.22
C GLN A 60 -4.06 -18.77 0.77
N ASN A 61 -4.91 -18.29 -0.14
CA ASN A 61 -4.87 -18.60 -1.57
C ASN A 61 -3.88 -17.73 -2.36
N GLY A 62 -3.12 -16.85 -1.70
CA GLY A 62 -2.15 -15.94 -2.31
C GLY A 62 -2.75 -14.69 -2.97
N LYS A 63 -4.08 -14.54 -3.02
CA LYS A 63 -4.75 -13.36 -3.58
C LYS A 63 -4.72 -12.22 -2.58
N GLN A 64 -4.53 -10.98 -3.06
CA GLN A 64 -4.58 -9.80 -2.21
C GLN A 64 -6.00 -9.55 -1.70
N HIS A 65 -6.11 -9.32 -0.39
CA HIS A 65 -7.34 -8.91 0.27
C HIS A 65 -7.11 -7.55 0.92
N TYR A 66 -7.93 -6.57 0.55
CA TYR A 66 -7.98 -5.25 1.19
C TYR A 66 -9.18 -5.22 2.13
N PHE A 67 -8.99 -4.77 3.37
CA PHE A 67 -10.05 -4.66 4.35
C PHE A 67 -10.25 -3.21 4.76
N GLU A 68 -11.43 -2.65 4.58
CA GLU A 68 -11.72 -1.36 5.20
C GLU A 68 -11.75 -1.49 6.73
N ARG A 69 -11.23 -0.50 7.45
CA ARG A 69 -11.23 -0.44 8.93
C ARG A 69 -12.03 0.72 9.48
N PHE A 70 -12.50 1.59 8.59
CA PHE A 70 -13.51 2.60 8.85
C PHE A 70 -14.37 2.78 7.57
N PRO A 71 -15.58 3.35 7.68
CA PRO A 71 -16.49 3.46 6.55
C PRO A 71 -15.87 4.17 5.35
N ASN A 72 -15.97 3.55 4.17
CA ASN A 72 -15.50 4.09 2.88
C ASN A 72 -13.99 4.38 2.83
N GLN A 73 -13.17 3.69 3.63
CA GLN A 73 -11.73 3.91 3.68
C GLN A 73 -11.07 3.91 2.29
N LEU A 74 -11.42 2.96 1.41
CA LEU A 74 -10.80 2.88 0.08
C LEU A 74 -11.10 4.15 -0.73
N LYS A 75 -12.35 4.61 -0.70
CA LYS A 75 -12.79 5.81 -1.41
C LYS A 75 -12.09 7.05 -0.88
N ILE A 76 -12.01 7.21 0.44
CA ILE A 76 -11.37 8.34 1.12
C ILE A 76 -9.88 8.44 0.76
N LEU A 77 -9.19 7.30 0.71
CA LEU A 77 -7.77 7.25 0.42
C LEU A 77 -7.43 7.50 -1.04
N TYR A 78 -8.28 7.10 -1.98
CA TYR A 78 -7.86 6.98 -3.39
C TYR A 78 -8.71 7.73 -4.42
N GLN A 79 -9.95 8.14 -4.09
CA GLN A 79 -10.85 8.72 -5.08
C GLN A 79 -10.33 10.04 -5.63
N GLY A 80 -10.29 10.17 -6.96
CA GLY A 80 -9.85 11.37 -7.66
C GLY A 80 -8.35 11.68 -7.48
N ARG A 81 -7.57 10.74 -6.95
CA ARG A 81 -6.13 10.89 -6.77
C ARG A 81 -5.37 10.20 -7.89
N GLU A 82 -4.35 10.89 -8.39
CA GLU A 82 -3.43 10.32 -9.37
C GLU A 82 -2.37 9.45 -8.68
N GLY A 83 -1.91 8.41 -9.38
CA GLY A 83 -0.86 7.52 -8.95
C GLY A 83 0.06 7.12 -10.09
N PHE A 84 1.30 6.78 -9.74
CA PHE A 84 2.35 6.45 -10.69
C PHE A 84 3.00 5.13 -10.31
N LEU A 85 3.09 4.21 -11.28
CA LEU A 85 3.84 2.98 -11.10
C LEU A 85 5.16 3.06 -11.85
N TYR A 86 6.24 2.88 -11.10
CA TYR A 86 7.61 2.92 -11.58
C TYR A 86 8.19 1.52 -11.68
N GLN A 87 9.02 1.31 -12.70
CA GLN A 87 9.77 0.08 -12.88
C GLN A 87 11.28 0.39 -12.81
N PRO A 88 12.07 -0.45 -12.11
CA PRO A 88 13.53 -0.29 -12.08
C PRO A 88 14.12 -0.53 -13.47
N LEU A 89 15.11 0.29 -13.84
CA LEU A 89 15.87 0.11 -15.08
C LEU A 89 16.77 -1.14 -15.02
N SER A 90 17.16 -1.56 -13.82
CA SER A 90 17.93 -2.78 -13.56
C SER A 90 17.49 -3.40 -12.23
N VAL A 91 17.55 -4.73 -12.14
CA VAL A 91 17.15 -5.50 -10.95
C VAL A 91 18.35 -6.00 -10.14
N GLU A 92 19.58 -5.67 -10.54
CA GLU A 92 20.82 -6.20 -9.94
C GLU A 92 20.94 -5.95 -8.43
N THR A 93 20.41 -4.82 -7.95
CA THR A 93 20.48 -4.43 -6.55
C THR A 93 19.28 -4.92 -5.73
N LEU A 94 18.26 -5.48 -6.38
CA LEU A 94 17.04 -5.95 -5.73
C LEU A 94 17.24 -7.34 -5.13
N LYS A 95 16.83 -7.47 -3.87
CA LYS A 95 16.80 -8.75 -3.15
C LYS A 95 15.37 -9.07 -2.74
N ASN A 96 14.93 -10.29 -3.04
CA ASN A 96 13.64 -10.77 -2.55
C ASN A 96 13.74 -10.93 -1.02
N THR A 97 12.82 -10.28 -0.30
CA THR A 97 12.78 -10.39 1.16
C THR A 97 11.67 -11.32 1.61
N LYS A 98 10.46 -11.15 1.07
CA LYS A 98 9.33 -12.03 1.36
C LYS A 98 8.27 -11.95 0.27
N GLY A 99 7.92 -13.10 -0.31
CA GLY A 99 6.84 -13.21 -1.28
C GLY A 99 7.05 -12.24 -2.46
N HIS A 100 6.11 -11.32 -2.64
CA HIS A 100 6.16 -10.32 -3.71
C HIS A 100 7.02 -9.08 -3.39
N THR A 101 7.61 -8.98 -2.19
CA THR A 101 8.37 -7.80 -1.75
C THR A 101 9.87 -7.93 -2.03
N TRP A 102 10.44 -6.87 -2.58
CA TRP A 102 11.85 -6.76 -2.93
C TRP A 102 12.43 -5.44 -2.41
N GLU A 103 13.67 -5.49 -1.95
CA GLU A 103 14.37 -4.34 -1.36
C GLU A 103 15.71 -4.09 -2.05
N SER A 104 16.06 -2.82 -2.22
CA SER A 104 17.42 -2.38 -2.54
C SER A 104 17.96 -1.50 -1.41
N MET A 105 19.21 -1.69 -1.01
CA MET A 105 19.86 -0.82 -0.01
C MET A 105 20.39 0.49 -0.63
N VAL A 106 20.21 0.70 -1.93
CA VAL A 106 20.69 1.88 -2.67
C VAL A 106 19.55 2.47 -3.48
N ASP A 107 19.66 3.75 -3.83
CA ASP A 107 18.70 4.43 -4.70
C ASP A 107 18.67 3.77 -6.08
N VAL A 108 17.48 3.45 -6.58
CA VAL A 108 17.28 2.68 -7.81
C VAL A 108 16.80 3.59 -8.93
N PRO A 109 17.52 3.70 -10.05
CA PRO A 109 17.02 4.35 -11.26
C PRO A 109 15.76 3.67 -11.79
N VAL A 110 14.75 4.46 -12.13
CA VAL A 110 13.44 3.97 -12.59
C VAL A 110 12.96 4.69 -13.85
N VAL A 111 11.96 4.08 -14.47
CA VAL A 111 11.12 4.70 -15.49
C VAL A 111 9.66 4.59 -15.07
N GLN A 112 8.88 5.65 -15.30
CA GLN A 112 7.44 5.59 -15.12
C GLN A 112 6.84 4.67 -16.20
N ARG A 113 6.11 3.64 -15.78
CA ARG A 113 5.43 2.71 -16.69
C ARG A 113 3.96 3.02 -16.81
N GLU A 114 3.35 3.48 -15.73
CA GLU A 114 1.92 3.74 -15.69
C GLU A 114 1.63 5.05 -14.98
N HIS A 115 0.68 5.79 -15.54
CA HIS A 115 0.06 6.94 -14.92
C HIS A 115 -1.44 6.63 -14.75
N ILE A 116 -1.88 6.59 -13.50
CA ILE A 116 -3.23 6.25 -13.10
C ILE A 116 -3.93 7.55 -12.71
N GLN A 117 -4.95 7.93 -13.47
CA GLN A 117 -5.67 9.20 -13.28
C GLN A 117 -6.57 9.20 -12.04
N ASP A 118 -7.17 8.05 -11.73
CA ASP A 118 -7.95 7.84 -10.52
C ASP A 118 -7.62 6.46 -9.95
N ILE A 119 -6.86 6.44 -8.85
CA ILE A 119 -6.41 5.21 -8.19
C ILE A 119 -7.61 4.39 -7.69
N TYR A 120 -8.67 5.03 -7.19
CA TYR A 120 -9.84 4.31 -6.70
C TYR A 120 -10.54 3.55 -7.82
N ALA A 121 -10.78 4.23 -8.96
CA ALA A 121 -11.40 3.60 -10.12
C ALA A 121 -10.56 2.43 -10.65
N GLU A 122 -9.24 2.59 -10.67
CA GLU A 122 -8.33 1.52 -11.11
C GLU A 122 -8.33 0.34 -10.14
N ILE A 123 -8.36 0.55 -8.82
CA ILE A 123 -8.47 -0.54 -7.83
C ILE A 123 -9.79 -1.29 -7.98
N LEU A 124 -10.91 -0.60 -8.21
CA LEU A 124 -12.20 -1.25 -8.47
C LEU A 124 -12.17 -2.09 -9.76
N ARG A 125 -11.50 -1.62 -10.81
CA ARG A 125 -11.29 -2.41 -12.04
C ARG A 125 -10.48 -3.69 -11.76
N GLU A 126 -9.47 -3.61 -10.90
CA GLU A 126 -8.69 -4.79 -10.48
C GLU A 126 -9.52 -5.78 -9.66
N GLU A 127 -10.47 -5.30 -8.87
CA GLU A 127 -11.45 -6.12 -8.15
C GLU A 127 -12.42 -6.83 -9.10
N GLU A 128 -13.00 -6.11 -10.08
CA GLU A 128 -13.88 -6.67 -11.12
C GLU A 128 -13.17 -7.78 -11.93
N LEU A 129 -11.87 -7.61 -12.16
CA LEU A 129 -11.02 -8.60 -12.82
C LEU A 129 -10.55 -9.73 -11.89
N GLY A 130 -11.01 -9.74 -10.64
CA GLY A 130 -10.75 -10.78 -9.67
C GLY A 130 -9.30 -10.81 -9.16
N ARG A 131 -8.53 -9.73 -9.32
CA ARG A 131 -7.11 -9.67 -8.89
C ARG A 131 -6.94 -9.23 -7.43
N VAL A 132 -7.93 -8.55 -6.88
CA VAL A 132 -8.04 -8.24 -5.45
C VAL A 132 -9.44 -8.59 -4.96
N MET A 133 -9.57 -8.83 -3.66
CA MET A 133 -10.85 -8.90 -2.96
C MET A 133 -10.91 -7.73 -2.01
N ILE A 134 -11.98 -6.93 -2.05
CA ILE A 134 -12.13 -5.81 -1.13
C ILE A 134 -13.29 -6.10 -0.19
N HIS A 135 -12.99 -6.15 1.10
CA HIS A 135 -13.97 -6.32 2.17
C HIS A 135 -14.42 -4.93 2.59
N ARG A 136 -15.64 -4.56 2.20
CA ARG A 136 -16.23 -3.27 2.56
C ARG A 136 -16.49 -3.23 4.05
N TYR A 137 -16.44 -2.03 4.63
CA TYR A 137 -16.57 -1.91 6.09
C TYR A 137 -17.87 -2.51 6.63
N ASP A 138 -19.00 -2.28 5.95
CA ASP A 138 -20.32 -2.80 6.30
C ASP A 138 -20.49 -4.32 6.17
N GLU A 139 -19.57 -4.99 5.46
CA GLU A 139 -19.50 -6.45 5.35
C GLU A 139 -18.70 -7.10 6.48
N ILE A 140 -17.93 -6.32 7.24
CA ILE A 140 -17.06 -6.81 8.33
C ILE A 140 -17.89 -6.98 9.61
N ASP A 141 -17.63 -8.06 10.35
CA ASP A 141 -18.29 -8.33 11.62
C ASP A 141 -18.14 -7.14 12.60
N PRO A 142 -19.22 -6.65 13.24
CA PRO A 142 -19.14 -5.48 14.13
C PRO A 142 -18.15 -5.64 15.29
N LYS A 143 -17.90 -6.87 15.78
CA LYS A 143 -16.88 -7.11 16.81
C LYS A 143 -15.48 -6.96 16.23
N GLU A 144 -15.24 -7.43 15.01
CA GLU A 144 -13.97 -7.21 14.30
C GLU A 144 -13.75 -5.71 14.03
N GLN A 145 -14.78 -4.99 13.56
CA GLN A 145 -14.72 -3.54 13.36
C GLN A 145 -14.30 -2.84 14.66
N LYS A 146 -14.95 -3.16 15.77
CA LYS A 146 -14.67 -2.55 17.08
C LYS A 146 -13.27 -2.92 17.60
N MET A 147 -12.87 -4.18 17.45
CA MET A 147 -11.53 -4.65 17.81
C MET A 147 -10.45 -3.84 17.09
N HIS A 148 -10.57 -3.63 15.78
CA HIS A 148 -9.60 -2.85 15.02
C HIS A 148 -9.63 -1.36 15.35
N ALA A 149 -10.81 -0.79 15.59
CA ALA A 149 -10.92 0.61 16.00
C ALA A 149 -10.22 0.86 17.35
N ASN A 150 -10.46 -0.01 18.33
CA ASN A 150 -9.82 0.08 19.65
C ASN A 150 -8.31 -0.22 19.57
N TYR A 151 -7.90 -1.18 18.73
CA TYR A 151 -6.47 -1.40 18.48
C TYR A 151 -5.80 -0.11 17.98
N MET A 152 -6.46 0.64 17.08
CA MET A 152 -5.94 1.93 16.65
C MET A 152 -5.89 2.96 17.77
N ARG A 153 -6.96 3.13 18.55
CA ARG A 153 -6.97 4.01 19.73
C ARG A 153 -5.75 3.77 20.63
N ASP A 154 -5.51 2.49 20.96
CA ASP A 154 -4.51 2.09 21.95
C ASP A 154 -3.07 2.23 21.43
N HIS A 155 -2.87 2.30 20.11
CA HIS A 155 -1.55 2.39 19.48
C HIS A 155 -1.28 3.75 18.81
N LEU A 156 -2.18 4.73 18.92
CA LEU A 156 -1.99 6.07 18.31
C LEU A 156 -0.69 6.79 18.72
N SER A 157 -0.12 6.43 19.88
CA SER A 157 1.15 6.99 20.37
C SER A 157 2.38 6.34 19.76
N ASP A 158 2.25 5.21 19.07
CA ASP A 158 3.38 4.48 18.50
C ASP A 158 4.06 5.28 17.39
N ALA A 159 5.39 5.20 17.33
CA ALA A 159 6.19 5.97 16.39
C ALA A 159 5.82 5.73 14.92
N VAL A 160 5.32 4.53 14.59
CA VAL A 160 4.89 4.18 13.23
C VAL A 160 3.68 4.99 12.75
N TYR A 161 2.86 5.51 13.67
CA TYR A 161 1.65 6.26 13.34
C TYR A 161 1.80 7.77 13.50
N TRP A 162 2.96 8.28 13.94
CA TRP A 162 3.13 9.72 14.19
C TRP A 162 2.81 10.59 12.96
N GLU A 163 3.24 10.18 11.77
CA GLU A 163 2.99 10.95 10.53
C GLU A 163 1.51 10.91 10.10
N CYS A 164 0.75 9.86 10.44
CA CYS A 164 -0.64 9.69 10.04
C CYS A 164 -1.65 9.80 11.20
N ARG A 165 -1.20 10.27 12.36
CA ARG A 165 -2.00 10.27 13.60
C ARG A 165 -3.30 11.07 13.46
N ASP A 166 -3.24 12.24 12.85
CA ASP A 166 -4.42 13.10 12.67
C ASP A 166 -5.44 12.45 11.75
N PHE A 167 -4.99 11.81 10.68
CA PHE A 167 -5.83 11.02 9.78
C PHE A 167 -6.51 9.87 10.53
N LEU A 168 -5.75 9.10 11.32
CA LEU A 168 -6.32 8.02 12.12
C LEU A 168 -7.32 8.54 13.14
N TYR A 169 -7.01 9.63 13.86
CA TYR A 169 -7.94 10.21 14.82
C TYR A 169 -9.23 10.67 14.16
N GLN A 170 -9.14 11.37 13.02
CA GLN A 170 -10.30 11.84 12.27
C GLN A 170 -11.26 10.71 11.87
N HIS A 171 -10.73 9.56 11.45
CA HIS A 171 -11.53 8.48 10.89
C HIS A 171 -11.94 7.40 11.90
N PHE A 172 -11.18 7.23 12.99
CA PHE A 172 -11.45 6.19 13.98
C PHE A 172 -12.09 6.71 15.28
N SER A 173 -11.97 8.00 15.63
CA SER A 173 -12.41 8.50 16.94
C SER A 173 -13.89 8.25 17.25
N SER A 174 -14.76 8.37 16.25
CA SER A 174 -16.20 8.06 16.38
C SER A 174 -16.51 6.56 16.52
N LEU A 175 -15.53 5.69 16.26
CA LEU A 175 -15.66 4.23 16.30
C LEU A 175 -15.15 3.63 17.61
N TRP A 176 -14.44 4.41 18.43
CA TRP A 176 -13.93 3.96 19.73
C TRP A 176 -15.03 3.77 20.76
N ASP A 177 -14.74 2.98 21.78
CA ASP A 177 -15.51 2.93 23.02
C ASP A 177 -15.14 4.09 23.97
#